data_AF-A0A377B823-F1
#
_entry.id   AF-A0A377B823-F1
#
_cell.length_a   1.000
_cell.length_b   1.000
_cell.length_c   1.000
_cell.angle_alpha   90.00
_cell.angle_beta   90.00
_cell.angle_gamma   90.00
#
_symmetry.space_group_name_H-M   'P 1'
#
loop_
_entity.id
_entity.type
_entity.pdbx_description
1 polymer ?
#
loop_
_entity_poly.entity_id
_entity_poly.type
_entity_poly.pdbx_seq_one_letter_code
_entity_poly.pdbx_strand_id
1 'polypeptide(L)' 'MIGDDFYGEMLLEETRRAGVNVSGCVRLHGQSTSTYLAIANRDDQTVLAINDTHLLNS' A
#
# COMPACT_ATOMS: atom_id res chain seq x y z
N MET A 1 -1.39 7.09 -5.68
CA MET A 1 0.08 7.11 -5.76
C MET A 1 0.57 5.84 -5.09
N ILE A 2 1.61 5.23 -5.64
CA ILE A 2 2.19 3.96 -5.16
C ILE A 2 3.70 4.14 -5.11
N GLY A 3 4.36 3.49 -4.14
CA GLY A 3 5.82 3.50 -4.03
C GLY A 3 6.49 2.69 -5.13
N ASP A 4 7.81 2.82 -5.24
CA ASP A 4 8.64 2.08 -6.18
C ASP A 4 9.28 0.86 -5.50
N ASP A 5 8.46 0.08 -4.80
CA ASP A 5 8.89 -1.08 -4.02
C ASP A 5 8.10 -2.35 -4.41
N PHE A 6 8.48 -3.47 -3.79
CA PHE A 6 7.85 -4.76 -4.05
C PHE A 6 6.33 -4.75 -3.83
N TYR A 7 5.86 -4.09 -2.77
CA TYR A 7 4.43 -3.99 -2.46
C TYR A 7 3.68 -3.17 -3.51
N GLY A 8 4.29 -2.10 -4.01
CA GLY A 8 3.73 -1.28 -5.06
C GLY A 8 3.54 -2.03 -6.37
N GLU A 9 4.53 -2.83 -6.79
CA GLU A 9 4.42 -3.68 -7.97
C GLU A 9 3.36 -4.77 -7.80
N MET A 10 3.31 -5.41 -6.62
CA MET A 10 2.29 -6.41 -6.32
C MET A 10 0.87 -5.83 -6.41
N LEU A 11 0.66 -4.62 -5.86
CA LEU A 11 -0.64 -3.93 -5.94
C LEU A 11 -1.03 -3.63 -7.38
N LEU A 12 -0.11 -3.13 -8.20
CA LEU A 12 -0.37 -2.81 -9.61
C LEU A 12 -0.70 -4.07 -10.43
N GLU A 13 0.02 -5.17 -10.19
CA GLU A 13 -0.21 -6.45 -10.87
C GLU A 13 -1.57 -7.04 -10.51
N GLU A 14 -1.90 -7.15 -9.21
CA GLU A 14 -3.19 -7.72 -8.80
C GLU A 14 -4.37 -6.82 -9.22
N THR A 15 -4.20 -5.50 -9.18
CA THR A 15 -5.23 -4.57 -9.67
C THR A 15 -5.46 -4.72 -11.18
N ARG A 16 -4.37 -4.92 -11.95
CA ARG A 16 -4.46 -5.20 -13.39
C ARG A 16 -5.14 -6.55 -13.67
N ARG A 17 -4.83 -7.58 -12.89
CA ARG A 17 -5.46 -8.91 -12.98
C ARG A 17 -6.96 -8.86 -12.70
N ALA A 18 -7.39 -7.96 -11.82
CA ALA A 18 -8.81 -7.70 -11.58
C ALA A 18 -9.50 -6.96 -12.75
N GLY A 19 -8.79 -6.64 -13.83
CA GLY A 19 -9.32 -5.96 -15.03
C GLY A 19 -9.37 -4.45 -14.90
N VAL A 20 -8.74 -3.87 -13.88
CA VAL A 20 -8.72 -2.42 -13.66
C VAL A 20 -7.55 -1.80 -14.42
N ASN A 21 -7.82 -0.69 -15.13
CA ASN A 21 -6.78 0.07 -15.81
C ASN A 21 -5.96 0.88 -14.79
N VAL A 22 -4.69 0.52 -14.64
CA VAL A 22 -3.73 1.17 -13.73
C VAL A 22 -2.84 2.21 -14.40
N SER A 23 -3.08 2.57 -15.67
CA SER A 23 -2.23 3.53 -16.40
C SER A 23 -2.23 4.94 -15.77
N GLY A 24 -3.25 5.27 -14.97
CA GLY A 24 -3.33 6.54 -14.22
C GLY A 24 -2.62 6.52 -12.86
N CYS A 25 -2.05 5.38 -12.44
CA CYS A 25 -1.35 5.28 -11.17
C CYS A 25 0.02 5.98 -11.27
N VAL A 26 0.23 6.99 -10.43
CA VAL A 26 1.53 7.65 -10.27
C VAL A 26 2.42 6.80 -9.36
N ARG A 27 3.57 6.39 -9.88
CA ARG A 27 4.68 5.75 -9.13
C ARG A 27 5.63 6.83 -8.61
N LEU A 28 5.96 6.75 -7.33
CA LEU A 28 6.89 7.67 -6.68
C LEU A 28 8.25 6.98 -6.53
N HIS A 29 9.21 7.40 -7.35
CA HIS A 29 10.55 6.81 -7.36
C HIS A 29 11.26 7.01 -6.02
N GLY A 30 11.89 5.95 -5.51
CA GLY A 30 12.61 5.96 -4.24
C GLY A 30 11.73 6.04 -2.98
N GLN A 31 10.41 5.96 -3.12
CA GLN A 31 9.46 5.96 -2.00
C GLN A 31 8.90 4.56 -1.77
N SER A 32 8.67 4.21 -0.50
CA SER A 32 7.98 2.99 -0.12
C SER A 32 6.46 3.14 -0.25
N THR A 33 5.77 2.07 -0.63
CA THR A 33 4.32 1.98 -0.66
C THR A 33 3.76 2.04 0.75
N SER A 34 2.74 2.87 0.96
CA SER A 34 2.11 3.00 2.28
C SER A 34 1.52 1.68 2.74
N THR A 35 1.82 1.33 3.99
CA THR A 35 1.40 0.08 4.61
C THR A 35 0.66 0.37 5.91
N TYR A 36 -0.45 -0.34 6.12
CA TYR A 36 -1.21 -0.29 7.36
C TYR A 36 -1.15 -1.66 8.03
N LEU A 37 -0.49 -1.73 9.18
CA LEU A 37 -0.39 -2.95 9.98
C LEU A 37 -1.33 -2.85 11.18
N ALA A 38 -2.30 -3.75 11.27
CA ALA A 38 -3.21 -3.86 12.41
C ALA A 38 -3.01 -5.20 13.11
N ILE A 39 -3.00 -5.19 14.44
CA ILE A 39 -3.04 -6.38 15.28
C ILE A 39 -4.41 -6.42 15.96
N ALA A 40 -5.14 -7.51 15.76
CA ALA A 40 -6.41 -7.76 16.42
C ALA A 40 -6.25 -8.75 17.59
N ASN A 41 -7.07 -8.58 18.62
CA ASN A 41 -7.21 -9.59 19.67
C ASN A 41 -8.12 -10.75 19.21
N ARG A 42 -8.40 -11.70 20.12
CA ARG A 42 -9.26 -12.86 19.82
C ARG A 42 -10.73 -12.51 19.60
N ASP A 43 -11.14 -11.29 19.95
CA ASP A 43 -12.50 -10.79 19.80
C ASP A 43 -12.63 -9.92 18.52
N ASP A 44 -11.68 -10.05 17.57
CA ASP A 44 -11.57 -9.26 16.34
C ASP A 44 -11.46 -7.74 16.54
N GLN A 45 -11.13 -7.29 17.74
CA GLN A 45 -10.91 -5.88 18.03
C GLN A 45 -9.46 -5.51 17.73
N THR A 46 -9.24 -4.45 16.94
CA THR A 46 -7.89 -3.91 16.72
C THR A 46 -7.33 -3.32 18.00
N VAL A 47 -6.20 -3.84 18.48
CA VAL A 47 -5.52 -3.39 19.70
C VAL A 47 -4.26 -2.58 19.42
N LEU A 48 -3.70 -2.70 18.20
CA LEU A 48 -2.59 -1.88 17.72
C LEU A 48 -2.78 -1.61 16.23
N ALA A 49 -2.50 -0.38 15.81
CA ALA A 49 -2.40 -0.01 14.42
C ALA A 49 -1.14 0.81 14.20
N ILE A 50 -0.35 0.43 13.19
CA ILE A 50 0.80 1.19 12.71
C ILE A 50 0.45 1.65 11.30
N ASN A 51 0.41 2.97 11.13
CA ASN A 51 0.23 3.59 9.83
C ASN A 51 1.59 4.07 9.32
N ASP A 52 2.17 3.32 8.38
CA ASP A 52 3.39 3.70 7.68
C ASP A 52 3.01 4.37 6.36
N THR A 53 2.77 5.67 6.42
CA THR A 53 2.45 6.50 5.26
C THR A 53 3.53 7.59 5.11
N HIS A 54 4.56 7.30 4.32
CA HIS A 54 5.63 8.26 4.01
C HIS A 54 5.63 8.81 2.57
N LEU A 55 4.60 8.50 1.76
CA LEU A 55 4.56 8.82 0.31
C LEU A 55 4.67 10.32 -0.06
N LEU A 56 4.46 11.25 0.87
CA LEU A 56 4.39 12.70 0.57
C LEU A 56 5.36 13.59 1.37
N ASN A 57 6.26 13.02 2.16
CA ASN A 57 7.25 13.84 2.86
C ASN A 57 8.42 14.18 1.92
N SER A 58 8.34 15.36 1.30
CA SER A 58 9.40 16.00 0.52
C SER A 58 10.28 16.89 1.39
#